data_AF-A0AAD7VNZ8-F1
#
_entry.id   AF-A0AAD7VNZ8-F1
#
_cell.length_a   1.000
_cell.length_b   1.000
_cell.length_c   1.000
_cell.angle_alpha   90.00
_cell.angle_beta   90.00
_cell.angle_gamma   90.00
#
_symmetry.space_group_name_H-M   'P 1'
#
loop_
_entity.id
_entity.type
_entity.pdbx_description
1 polymer ?
#
loop_
_entity_poly.entity_id
_entity_poly.type
_entity_poly.pdbx_seq_one_letter_code
_entity_poly.pdbx_strand_id
1 'polypeptide(L)'
;MKNIITRKKDDIYEEYIIPKENLRDEEYYYNLIIIPKFFYSDIYLATNGFATKNLIGKGAFASVYKAEFRSWSGPAVFRTRSPQLLAVKVLDLKSKSSNSYDVECEAWRNTRHRNLVRIVTSCSSVDHTGAEFKALIMEYMSNGNLNKWLYPKDNIKSKPSLSLTQRLNIAIDVASALDYLHHDCNPPVVHCDLKPGNVLIDENMVGHVGDFGLSRIIVQKSSQEDMIVKQLKASTGFFHPENGLDGKAFTSRDVYSFGIILLEMFNAKKPSEDMFDLDIFASAVAENEVLSIADPRLFNDTDQRLTQSSFATHSSGGSDGGYRISNSNSIYNGLDKKEKLVAGVIRVGLSCAEYSAKDRITIWQALKMLQEIKKMWNSGITMTKSWLIFK
;
A
#
# COMPACT_ATOMS: atom_id res chain seq x y z
N MET A 1 32.92 0.67 -33.88
CA MET A 1 33.74 0.91 -32.68
C MET A 1 32.82 1.16 -31.49
N LYS A 2 33.00 0.38 -30.42
CA LYS A 2 32.32 0.51 -29.13
C LYS A 2 33.16 1.46 -28.27
N ASN A 3 32.57 2.45 -27.63
CA ASN A 3 33.31 3.31 -26.70
C ASN A 3 33.27 2.65 -25.32
N ILE A 4 34.42 2.19 -24.85
CA ILE A 4 34.63 1.66 -23.50
C ILE A 4 35.19 2.82 -22.67
N ILE A 5 34.49 3.21 -21.60
CA ILE A 5 35.02 4.19 -20.63
C ILE A 5 35.49 3.38 -19.42
N THR A 6 36.80 3.29 -19.24
CA THR A 6 37.42 2.79 -18.01
C THR A 6 37.82 3.99 -17.14
N ARG A 7 37.45 3.98 -15.84
CA ARG A 7 37.99 4.95 -14.88
C ARG A 7 38.63 4.19 -13.71
N LYS A 8 39.90 4.48 -13.47
CA LYS A 8 40.71 3.86 -12.42
C LYS A 8 40.56 4.63 -11.11
N LYS A 9 39.96 4.01 -10.10
CA LYS A 9 40.29 4.25 -8.69
C LYS A 9 39.84 3.03 -7.87
N ASP A 10 40.83 2.39 -7.26
CA ASP A 10 40.73 1.25 -6.33
C ASP A 10 40.18 -0.07 -6.94
N ASP A 11 41.04 -0.72 -7.73
CA ASP A 11 41.11 -2.16 -8.09
C ASP A 11 39.83 -2.98 -8.39
N ILE A 12 38.74 -2.38 -8.87
CA ILE A 12 37.66 -3.12 -9.53
C ILE A 12 37.32 -2.46 -10.87
N TYR A 13 37.60 -3.16 -11.97
CA TYR A 13 37.15 -2.76 -13.31
C TYR A 13 35.74 -3.32 -13.53
N GLU A 14 34.74 -2.46 -13.72
CA GLU A 14 33.47 -2.86 -14.32
C GLU A 14 33.28 -2.09 -15.63
N GLU A 15 33.24 -2.82 -16.74
CA GLU A 15 32.93 -2.29 -18.07
C GLU A 15 31.42 -2.16 -18.23
N TYR A 16 30.93 -0.95 -18.48
CA TYR A 16 29.54 -0.71 -18.88
C TYR A 16 29.43 -0.81 -20.40
N ILE A 17 28.73 -1.83 -20.92
CA ILE A 17 28.37 -1.90 -22.34
C ILE A 17 27.15 -1.02 -22.56
N ILE A 18 27.35 0.16 -23.14
CA ILE A 18 26.27 1.10 -23.47
C ILE A 18 25.77 0.82 -24.90
N PRO A 19 24.48 0.50 -25.11
CA PRO A 19 23.87 0.44 -26.44
C PRO A 19 23.98 1.80 -27.13
N LYS A 20 24.39 1.83 -28.39
CA LYS A 20 24.65 3.08 -29.15
C LYS A 20 23.47 4.06 -29.22
N GLU A 21 22.27 3.53 -28.98
CA GLU A 21 20.98 4.21 -29.06
C GLU A 21 20.82 5.27 -27.96
N ASN A 22 21.46 5.06 -26.80
CA ASN A 22 21.30 5.89 -25.60
C ASN A 22 22.45 6.90 -25.38
N LEU A 23 23.36 7.04 -26.36
CA LEU A 23 24.53 7.93 -26.26
C LEU A 23 24.21 9.42 -26.42
N ARG A 24 22.94 9.80 -26.67
CA ARG A 24 22.52 11.17 -26.96
C ARG A 24 21.69 11.85 -25.87
N ASP A 25 21.27 11.13 -24.83
CA ASP A 25 20.51 11.72 -23.72
C ASP A 25 21.44 12.08 -22.56
N GLU A 26 21.81 13.36 -22.47
CA GLU A 26 22.50 13.90 -21.29
C GLU A 26 21.68 13.67 -20.01
N GLU A 27 20.34 13.71 -20.09
CA GLU A 27 19.43 13.44 -18.98
C GLU A 27 19.54 12.00 -18.45
N TYR A 28 19.82 11.02 -19.32
CA TYR A 28 20.05 9.63 -18.93
C TYR A 28 21.38 9.47 -18.18
N TYR A 29 22.43 10.18 -18.62
CA TYR A 29 23.71 10.25 -17.91
C TYR A 29 23.56 10.93 -16.54
N TYR A 30 22.82 12.05 -16.45
CA TYR A 30 22.54 12.72 -15.19
C TYR A 30 21.76 11.83 -14.22
N ASN A 31 20.75 11.09 -14.70
CA ASN A 31 19.98 10.16 -13.86
C ASN A 31 20.80 8.94 -13.40
N LEU A 32 21.76 8.45 -14.19
CA LEU A 32 22.72 7.41 -13.79
C LEU A 32 23.75 7.88 -12.76
N ILE A 33 24.04 9.19 -12.71
CA ILE A 33 25.01 9.81 -11.79
C ILE A 33 24.36 10.16 -10.42
N ILE A 34 23.03 10.17 -10.31
CA ILE A 34 22.26 10.73 -9.17
C ILE A 34 21.38 9.65 -8.48
N ILE A 35 21.83 8.39 -8.39
CA ILE A 35 21.19 7.40 -7.50
C ILE A 35 22.15 7.12 -6.33
N PRO A 36 21.73 7.32 -5.06
CA PRO A 36 22.52 6.91 -3.91
C PRO A 36 22.94 5.45 -4.01
N LYS A 37 24.25 5.18 -3.98
CA LYS A 37 24.79 3.82 -3.93
C LYS A 37 25.15 3.50 -2.48
N PHE A 38 24.45 2.53 -1.90
CA PHE A 38 24.76 1.97 -0.59
C PHE A 38 25.51 0.67 -0.73
N PHE A 39 26.48 0.44 0.15
CA PHE A 39 27.16 -0.84 0.28
C PHE A 39 26.62 -1.63 1.48
N TYR A 40 27.00 -2.91 1.56
CA TYR A 40 26.69 -3.75 2.71
C TYR A 40 27.10 -3.09 4.03
N SER A 41 28.29 -2.49 4.09
CA SER A 41 28.81 -1.83 5.30
C SER A 41 27.93 -0.68 5.78
N ASP A 42 27.43 0.16 4.86
CA ASP A 42 26.53 1.27 5.19
C ASP A 42 25.23 0.72 5.82
N ILE A 43 24.65 -0.33 5.22
CA ILE A 43 23.42 -0.98 5.70
C ILE A 43 23.67 -1.68 7.05
N TYR A 44 24.78 -2.38 7.20
CA TYR A 44 25.15 -3.06 8.43
C TYR A 44 25.23 -2.07 9.59
N LEU A 45 25.91 -0.93 9.39
CA LEU A 45 26.01 0.13 10.40
C LEU A 45 24.64 0.76 10.69
N ALA A 46 23.88 1.13 9.66
CA ALA A 46 22.59 1.79 9.81
C ALA A 46 21.53 0.91 10.51
N THR A 47 21.63 -0.42 10.35
CA THR A 47 20.76 -1.40 11.02
C THR A 47 21.31 -1.88 12.36
N ASN A 48 22.45 -1.34 12.82
CA ASN A 48 23.16 -1.78 14.02
C ASN A 48 23.46 -3.30 14.00
N GLY A 49 24.06 -3.75 12.91
CA GLY A 49 24.41 -5.15 12.65
C GLY A 49 23.19 -6.06 12.47
N PHE A 50 22.14 -5.58 11.79
CA PHE A 50 20.87 -6.29 11.63
C PHE A 50 20.23 -6.71 12.97
N ALA A 51 20.36 -5.89 14.01
CA ALA A 51 19.86 -6.20 15.34
C ALA A 51 18.35 -6.50 15.34
N THR A 52 17.92 -7.49 16.12
CA THR A 52 16.51 -7.93 16.21
C THR A 52 15.55 -6.79 16.58
N LYS A 53 15.99 -5.82 17.40
CA LYS A 53 15.20 -4.63 17.75
C LYS A 53 14.85 -3.74 16.54
N ASN A 54 15.65 -3.82 15.48
CA ASN A 54 15.45 -3.09 14.24
C ASN A 54 14.71 -3.93 13.19
N LEU A 55 14.44 -5.21 13.42
CA LEU A 55 13.64 -6.05 12.53
C LEU A 55 12.17 -5.62 12.62
N ILE A 56 11.64 -5.04 11.54
CA ILE A 56 10.27 -4.51 11.48
C ILE A 56 9.31 -5.42 10.70
N GLY A 57 9.84 -6.35 9.90
CA GLY A 57 9.07 -7.37 9.19
C GLY A 57 9.95 -8.53 8.75
N LYS A 58 9.39 -9.74 8.70
CA LYS A 58 10.05 -10.94 8.18
C LYS A 58 9.04 -11.73 7.34
N GLY A 59 9.35 -11.89 6.06
CA GLY A 59 8.59 -12.71 5.12
C GLY A 59 9.35 -14.00 4.78
N ALA A 60 8.80 -14.77 3.84
CA ALA A 60 9.43 -15.99 3.36
C ALA A 60 10.75 -15.74 2.60
N PHE A 61 10.87 -14.59 1.94
CA PHE A 61 11.98 -14.29 1.02
C PHE A 61 12.78 -13.04 1.38
N ALA A 62 12.42 -12.36 2.47
CA ALA A 62 13.08 -11.12 2.86
C ALA A 62 12.89 -10.80 4.34
N SER A 63 13.84 -10.04 4.89
CA SER A 63 13.74 -9.41 6.21
C SER A 63 13.84 -7.91 6.05
N VAL A 64 12.94 -7.17 6.70
CA VAL A 64 12.88 -5.70 6.62
C VAL A 64 13.35 -5.11 7.94
N TYR A 65 14.31 -4.21 7.86
CA TYR A 65 14.93 -3.54 9.00
C TYR A 65 14.67 -2.04 8.99
N LYS A 66 14.44 -1.46 10.16
CA LYS A 66 14.59 -0.02 10.41
C LYS A 66 16.08 0.32 10.37
N ALA A 67 16.46 1.32 9.59
CA ALA A 67 17.85 1.73 9.41
C ALA A 67 18.00 3.25 9.59
N GLU A 68 18.95 3.67 10.41
CA GLU A 68 19.28 5.08 10.64
C GLU A 68 20.62 5.40 9.97
N PHE A 69 20.56 6.04 8.80
CA PHE A 69 21.75 6.43 8.05
C PHE A 69 22.27 7.79 8.54
N ARG A 70 23.37 7.76 9.30
CA ARG A 70 24.07 8.97 9.79
C ARG A 70 25.14 9.48 8.84
N SER A 71 25.70 8.56 8.07
CA SER A 71 26.68 8.79 7.01
C SER A 71 26.64 7.56 6.10
N TRP A 72 26.91 7.76 4.81
CA TRP A 72 27.12 6.66 3.87
C TRP A 72 28.33 6.95 2.98
N SER A 73 28.79 5.92 2.26
CA SER A 73 29.96 5.97 1.39
C SER A 73 29.68 6.55 -0.01
N GLY A 74 28.39 6.77 -0.35
CA GLY A 74 27.94 7.38 -1.61
C GLY A 74 28.22 8.89 -1.76
N PRO A 75 27.84 9.51 -2.90
CA PRO A 75 28.21 10.87 -3.25
C PRO A 75 27.75 11.92 -2.23
N ALA A 76 28.61 12.93 -1.99
CA ALA A 76 28.39 13.98 -0.99
C ALA A 76 27.10 14.80 -1.21
N VAL A 77 26.61 14.90 -2.45
CA VAL A 77 25.38 15.63 -2.82
C VAL A 77 24.13 15.10 -2.10
N PHE A 78 24.16 13.85 -1.63
CA PHE A 78 23.04 13.23 -0.91
C PHE A 78 23.23 13.17 0.61
N ARG A 79 24.33 13.71 1.15
CA ARG A 79 24.55 13.72 2.60
C ARG A 79 23.66 14.79 3.23
N THR A 80 22.69 14.36 4.03
CA THR A 80 21.87 15.25 4.86
C THR A 80 22.60 15.60 6.16
N ARG A 81 22.33 16.78 6.72
CA ARG A 81 22.87 17.18 8.04
C ARG A 81 22.26 16.38 9.20
N SER A 82 21.07 15.82 9.01
CA SER A 82 20.37 14.98 9.97
C SER A 82 20.43 13.51 9.57
N PRO A 83 20.41 12.57 10.54
CA PRO A 83 20.24 11.15 10.26
C PRO A 83 18.97 10.90 9.45
N GLN A 84 19.07 10.06 8.42
CA GLN A 84 17.91 9.67 7.61
C GLN A 84 17.40 8.31 8.09
N LEU A 85 16.11 8.26 8.44
CA LEU A 85 15.47 7.02 8.85
C LEU A 85 14.79 6.36 7.64
N LEU A 86 15.23 5.14 7.30
CA LEU A 86 14.79 4.38 6.14
C LEU A 86 14.43 2.94 6.53
N ALA A 87 13.74 2.24 5.64
CA ALA A 87 13.52 0.80 5.72
C ALA A 87 14.46 0.08 4.75
N VAL A 88 15.07 -1.01 5.20
CA VAL A 88 15.94 -1.86 4.36
C VAL A 88 15.38 -3.26 4.27
N LYS A 89 14.89 -3.64 3.09
CA LYS A 89 14.43 -5.00 2.78
C LYS A 89 15.62 -5.81 2.26
N VAL A 90 16.18 -6.65 3.11
CA VAL A 90 17.26 -7.59 2.79
C VAL A 90 16.65 -8.87 2.22
N LEU A 91 17.10 -9.29 1.05
CA LEU A 91 16.58 -10.49 0.40
C LEU A 91 17.29 -11.76 0.87
N ASP A 92 16.54 -12.85 0.99
CA ASP A 92 17.09 -14.18 1.25
C ASP A 92 17.47 -14.88 -0.05
N LEU A 93 18.73 -14.69 -0.46
CA LEU A 93 19.28 -15.24 -1.69
C LEU A 93 19.55 -16.76 -1.64
N LYS A 94 19.42 -17.41 -0.48
CA LYS A 94 19.56 -18.88 -0.37
C LYS A 94 18.30 -19.60 -0.86
N SER A 95 17.16 -18.91 -0.85
CA SER A 95 15.95 -19.38 -1.53
C SER A 95 16.11 -19.18 -3.05
N LYS A 96 15.48 -20.01 -3.91
CA LYS A 96 15.52 -19.92 -5.40
C LYS A 96 14.85 -18.65 -5.98
N SER A 97 14.92 -17.53 -5.28
CA SER A 97 14.15 -16.30 -5.45
C SER A 97 14.92 -15.16 -6.11
N SER A 98 16.08 -15.42 -6.74
CA SER A 98 16.80 -14.39 -7.51
C SER A 98 15.88 -13.62 -8.47
N ASN A 99 14.85 -14.29 -8.99
CA ASN A 99 13.87 -13.71 -9.89
C ASN A 99 12.93 -12.67 -9.23
N SER A 100 12.66 -12.74 -7.91
CA SER A 100 11.79 -11.75 -7.25
C SER A 100 12.49 -10.40 -7.08
N TYR A 101 13.83 -10.36 -6.92
CA TYR A 101 14.59 -9.12 -6.85
C TYR A 101 14.51 -8.33 -8.16
N ASP A 102 14.74 -9.01 -9.29
CA ASP A 102 14.74 -8.38 -10.61
C ASP A 102 13.33 -7.89 -10.98
N VAL A 103 12.30 -8.70 -10.69
CA VAL A 103 10.88 -8.32 -10.82
C VAL A 103 10.57 -7.08 -10.00
N GLU A 104 10.95 -7.10 -8.74
CA GLU A 104 10.69 -6.00 -7.82
C GLU A 104 11.41 -4.75 -8.35
N CYS A 105 12.72 -4.82 -8.65
CA CYS A 105 13.47 -3.70 -9.23
C CYS A 105 12.88 -3.16 -10.54
N GLU A 106 12.37 -4.01 -11.43
CA GLU A 106 11.76 -3.59 -12.71
C GLU A 106 10.40 -2.91 -12.52
N ALA A 107 9.54 -3.46 -11.65
CA ALA A 107 8.28 -2.82 -11.27
C ALA A 107 8.55 -1.44 -10.63
N TRP A 108 9.56 -1.34 -9.77
CA TRP A 108 9.90 -0.11 -9.07
C TRP A 108 10.55 0.97 -9.94
N ARG A 109 11.39 0.60 -10.92
CA ARG A 109 11.99 1.59 -11.85
C ARG A 109 10.95 2.38 -12.61
N ASN A 110 9.78 1.78 -12.85
CA ASN A 110 8.74 2.30 -13.72
C ASN A 110 7.51 2.83 -12.97
N THR A 111 7.50 2.81 -11.62
CA THR A 111 6.33 3.22 -10.83
C THR A 111 6.68 4.33 -9.85
N ARG A 112 5.90 5.43 -9.88
CA ARG A 112 6.04 6.56 -8.96
C ARG A 112 4.66 7.15 -8.67
N HIS A 113 4.15 6.91 -7.47
CA HIS A 113 2.85 7.42 -7.05
C HIS A 113 2.85 7.71 -5.54
N ARG A 114 2.10 8.72 -5.11
CA ARG A 114 2.09 9.19 -3.71
C ARG A 114 1.57 8.16 -2.70
N ASN A 115 0.87 7.14 -3.18
CA ASN A 115 0.32 6.04 -2.37
C ASN A 115 1.04 4.71 -2.65
N LEU A 116 2.27 4.76 -3.17
CA LEU A 116 3.19 3.62 -3.28
C LEU A 116 4.40 3.87 -2.39
N VAL A 117 4.88 2.82 -1.71
CA VAL A 117 6.09 2.91 -0.89
C VAL A 117 7.26 3.29 -1.79
N ARG A 118 7.86 4.47 -1.57
CA ARG A 118 8.96 4.93 -2.42
C ARG A 118 10.23 4.14 -2.15
N ILE A 119 10.79 3.55 -3.21
CA ILE A 119 12.17 3.06 -3.20
C ILE A 119 13.11 4.24 -3.37
N VAL A 120 14.05 4.37 -2.44
CA VAL A 120 15.15 5.33 -2.54
C VAL A 120 16.19 4.81 -3.53
N THR A 121 16.59 3.54 -3.38
CA THR A 121 17.61 2.87 -4.21
C THR A 121 17.70 1.38 -3.86
N SER A 122 18.54 0.64 -4.58
CA SER A 122 18.91 -0.74 -4.25
C SER A 122 20.41 -0.85 -3.91
N CYS A 123 20.74 -1.88 -3.14
CA CYS A 123 22.10 -2.32 -2.89
C CYS A 123 22.30 -3.70 -3.52
N SER A 124 23.38 -3.83 -4.28
CA SER A 124 23.92 -5.11 -4.76
C SER A 124 25.40 -5.08 -4.45
N SER A 125 25.81 -5.88 -3.47
CA SER A 125 27.14 -5.89 -2.86
C SER A 125 27.51 -7.33 -2.49
N VAL A 126 28.68 -7.52 -1.89
CA VAL A 126 29.02 -8.72 -1.11
C VAL A 126 28.93 -8.43 0.40
N ASP A 127 28.61 -9.44 1.19
CA ASP A 127 28.67 -9.37 2.65
C ASP A 127 30.09 -9.63 3.19
N HIS A 128 30.25 -9.63 4.52
CA HIS A 128 31.55 -9.84 5.18
C HIS A 128 32.15 -11.25 4.95
N THR A 129 31.36 -12.21 4.47
CA THR A 129 31.81 -13.57 4.12
C THR A 129 32.17 -13.70 2.64
N GLY A 130 31.94 -12.65 1.84
CA GLY A 130 32.10 -12.67 0.39
C GLY A 130 30.89 -13.22 -0.37
N ALA A 131 29.77 -13.50 0.32
CA ALA A 131 28.54 -13.96 -0.32
C ALA A 131 27.77 -12.78 -0.95
N GLU A 132 26.99 -13.05 -2.00
CA GLU A 132 26.13 -12.05 -2.62
C GLU A 132 25.15 -11.46 -1.60
N PHE A 133 24.97 -10.15 -1.64
CA PHE A 133 24.06 -9.40 -0.79
C PHE A 133 23.22 -8.44 -1.62
N LYS A 134 21.90 -8.58 -1.54
CA LYS A 134 20.93 -7.70 -2.21
C LYS A 134 19.94 -7.13 -1.22
N ALA A 135 19.71 -5.84 -1.31
CA ALA A 135 18.73 -5.15 -0.48
C ALA A 135 18.05 -4.00 -1.24
N LEU A 136 16.83 -3.67 -0.82
CA LEU A 136 16.10 -2.49 -1.24
C LEU A 136 16.05 -1.48 -0.10
N ILE A 137 16.34 -0.22 -0.40
CA ILE A 137 16.32 0.89 0.55
C ILE A 137 15.09 1.74 0.22
N MET A 138 14.20 1.91 1.18
CA MET A 138 12.87 2.46 1.00
C MET A 138 12.59 3.51 2.07
N GLU A 139 11.58 4.35 1.83
CA GLU A 139 11.05 5.22 2.88
C GLU A 139 10.53 4.40 4.06
N TYR A 140 10.79 4.91 5.27
CA TYR A 140 10.33 4.27 6.49
C TYR A 140 8.91 4.72 6.83
N MET A 141 7.98 3.78 6.86
CA MET A 141 6.58 4.03 7.19
C MET A 141 6.40 3.91 8.71
N SER A 142 6.33 5.05 9.40
CA SER A 142 6.43 5.12 10.87
C SER A 142 5.28 4.45 11.61
N ASN A 143 4.09 4.38 11.00
CA ASN A 143 2.90 3.78 11.58
C ASN A 143 2.73 2.29 11.22
N GLY A 144 3.74 1.68 10.57
CA GLY A 144 3.75 0.26 10.26
C GLY A 144 2.74 -0.12 9.17
N ASN A 145 2.21 -1.35 9.22
CA ASN A 145 1.25 -1.84 8.24
C ASN A 145 -0.17 -1.90 8.81
N LEU A 146 -1.17 -1.86 7.93
CA LEU A 146 -2.60 -1.88 8.26
C LEU A 146 -2.98 -3.09 9.12
N ASN A 147 -2.35 -4.26 8.92
CA ASN A 147 -2.59 -5.45 9.73
C ASN A 147 -2.44 -5.20 11.24
N LYS A 148 -1.44 -4.41 11.67
CA LYS A 148 -1.22 -4.06 13.09
C LYS A 148 -2.35 -3.21 13.69
N TRP A 149 -3.05 -2.45 12.85
CA TRP A 149 -4.17 -1.59 13.26
C TRP A 149 -5.49 -2.36 13.31
N LEU A 150 -5.68 -3.30 12.38
CA LEU A 150 -6.88 -4.14 12.35
C LEU A 150 -6.84 -5.21 13.46
N TYR A 151 -5.68 -5.84 13.67
CA TYR A 151 -5.49 -6.97 14.59
C TYR A 151 -4.43 -6.66 15.67
N PRO A 152 -4.66 -5.67 16.55
CA PRO A 152 -3.71 -5.33 17.59
C PRO A 152 -3.58 -6.49 18.59
N LYS A 153 -2.34 -6.84 18.96
CA LYS A 153 -2.07 -7.90 19.95
C LYS A 153 -2.68 -7.55 21.30
N ASP A 154 -3.21 -8.54 22.01
CA ASP A 154 -3.94 -8.34 23.28
C ASP A 154 -3.12 -7.72 24.41
N ASN A 155 -1.79 -7.89 24.36
CA ASN A 155 -0.88 -7.39 25.39
C ASN A 155 -0.60 -5.87 25.31
N ILE A 156 -1.25 -5.13 24.40
CA ILE A 156 -1.05 -3.68 24.23
C ILE A 156 -2.11 -2.93 25.05
N LYS A 157 -1.66 -2.19 26.09
CA LYS A 157 -2.52 -1.43 27.02
C LYS A 157 -3.43 -0.41 26.33
N SER A 158 -2.98 0.20 25.23
CA SER A 158 -3.78 1.05 24.35
C SER A 158 -3.76 0.47 22.94
N LYS A 159 -4.75 -0.37 22.61
CA LYS A 159 -4.85 -0.97 21.28
C LYS A 159 -4.92 0.16 20.23
N PRO A 160 -3.97 0.25 19.28
CA PRO A 160 -4.05 1.23 18.21
C PRO A 160 -5.33 0.99 17.43
N SER A 161 -6.00 2.07 17.05
CA SER A 161 -7.24 2.02 16.29
C SER A 161 -7.29 3.15 15.28
N LEU A 162 -7.76 2.83 14.09
CA LEU A 162 -8.05 3.80 13.04
C LEU A 162 -9.50 4.28 13.19
N SER A 163 -9.71 5.59 13.14
CA SER A 163 -11.05 6.18 13.08
C SER A 163 -11.74 5.86 11.75
N LEU A 164 -13.05 6.08 11.69
CA LEU A 164 -13.84 5.84 10.47
C LEU A 164 -13.28 6.64 9.28
N THR A 165 -12.95 7.90 9.51
CA THR A 165 -12.37 8.79 8.49
C THR A 165 -11.00 8.30 8.04
N GLN A 166 -10.15 7.82 8.96
CA GLN A 166 -8.83 7.28 8.62
C GLN A 166 -8.94 6.01 7.77
N ARG A 167 -9.85 5.08 8.11
CA ARG A 167 -10.07 3.87 7.30
C ARG A 167 -10.57 4.20 5.91
N LEU A 168 -11.51 5.14 5.77
CA LEU A 168 -11.99 5.59 4.46
C LEU A 168 -10.87 6.26 3.63
N ASN A 169 -10.02 7.07 4.26
CA ASN A 169 -8.88 7.69 3.56
C ASN A 169 -7.89 6.63 3.07
N ILE A 170 -7.52 5.66 3.92
CA ILE A 170 -6.62 4.56 3.55
C ILE A 170 -7.22 3.70 2.42
N ALA A 171 -8.54 3.42 2.44
CA ALA A 171 -9.21 2.75 1.32
C ALA A 171 -9.02 3.49 -0.01
N ILE A 172 -9.22 4.81 0.01
CA ILE A 172 -9.06 5.67 -1.17
C ILE A 172 -7.60 5.70 -1.63
N ASP A 173 -6.65 5.76 -0.70
CA ASP A 173 -5.21 5.73 -0.99
C ASP A 173 -4.80 4.43 -1.70
N VAL A 174 -5.26 3.28 -1.21
CA VAL A 174 -5.00 1.97 -1.83
C VAL A 174 -5.66 1.89 -3.21
N ALA A 175 -6.91 2.32 -3.35
CA ALA A 175 -7.59 2.34 -4.64
C ALA A 175 -6.88 3.26 -5.66
N SER A 176 -6.39 4.43 -5.21
CA SER A 176 -5.61 5.35 -6.04
C SER A 176 -4.29 4.75 -6.50
N ALA A 177 -3.60 3.99 -5.64
CA ALA A 177 -2.39 3.28 -6.01
C ALA A 177 -2.64 2.21 -7.08
N LEU A 178 -3.70 1.41 -6.91
CA LEU A 178 -4.05 0.36 -7.86
C LEU A 178 -4.54 0.92 -9.20
N ASP A 179 -5.31 2.01 -9.18
CA ASP A 179 -5.75 2.71 -10.41
C ASP A 179 -4.53 3.19 -11.23
N TYR A 180 -3.54 3.79 -10.56
CA TYR A 180 -2.27 4.16 -11.18
C TYR A 180 -1.52 2.95 -11.77
N LEU A 181 -1.42 1.85 -11.02
CA LEU A 181 -0.72 0.64 -11.49
C LEU A 181 -1.41 -0.01 -12.70
N HIS A 182 -2.74 -0.02 -12.71
CA HIS A 182 -3.53 -0.71 -13.74
C HIS A 182 -3.76 0.12 -15.01
N HIS A 183 -3.83 1.45 -14.89
CA HIS A 183 -4.25 2.32 -15.99
C HIS A 183 -3.18 3.35 -16.41
N ASP A 184 -2.45 3.93 -15.45
CA ASP A 184 -1.48 4.99 -15.76
C ASP A 184 -0.09 4.43 -16.09
N CYS A 185 0.24 3.24 -15.56
CA CYS A 185 1.47 2.56 -15.92
C CYS A 185 1.36 1.94 -17.31
N ASN A 186 2.39 2.17 -18.14
CA ASN A 186 2.50 1.55 -19.45
C ASN A 186 3.88 0.89 -19.60
N PRO A 187 3.95 -0.46 -19.66
CA PRO A 187 2.85 -1.43 -19.52
C PRO A 187 2.19 -1.45 -18.12
N PRO A 188 0.91 -1.86 -18.01
CA PRO A 188 0.22 -2.02 -16.72
C PRO A 188 0.94 -2.98 -15.77
N VAL A 189 0.84 -2.71 -14.47
CA VAL A 189 1.44 -3.50 -13.39
C VAL A 189 0.34 -4.09 -12.52
N VAL A 190 0.37 -5.40 -12.28
CA VAL A 190 -0.53 -6.10 -11.35
C VAL A 190 0.25 -6.48 -10.10
N HIS A 191 -0.24 -6.07 -8.93
CA HIS A 191 0.43 -6.26 -7.66
C HIS A 191 0.56 -7.74 -7.27
N CYS A 192 -0.52 -8.53 -7.44
CA CYS A 192 -0.63 -9.97 -7.19
C CYS A 192 -0.52 -10.46 -5.74
N ASP A 193 -0.10 -9.63 -4.78
CA ASP A 193 -0.05 -9.97 -3.35
C ASP A 193 -0.64 -8.86 -2.46
N LEU A 194 -1.76 -8.28 -2.89
CA LEU A 194 -2.38 -7.21 -2.13
C LEU A 194 -3.07 -7.76 -0.88
N LYS A 195 -2.68 -7.26 0.31
CA LYS A 195 -3.21 -7.66 1.63
C LYS A 195 -2.95 -6.58 2.68
N PRO A 196 -3.61 -6.59 3.85
CA PRO A 196 -3.36 -5.58 4.90
C PRO A 196 -1.91 -5.51 5.39
N GLY A 197 -1.13 -6.60 5.26
CA GLY A 197 0.29 -6.61 5.59
C GLY A 197 1.18 -5.76 4.66
N ASN A 198 0.70 -5.51 3.44
CA ASN A 198 1.40 -4.81 2.36
C ASN A 198 0.89 -3.38 2.14
N VAL A 199 -0.08 -2.92 2.95
CA VAL A 199 -0.50 -1.53 3.04
C VAL A 199 0.20 -0.90 4.24
N LEU A 200 1.20 -0.06 3.98
CA LEU A 200 1.96 0.67 4.99
C LEU A 200 1.33 2.05 5.25
N ILE A 201 1.58 2.62 6.44
CA ILE A 201 1.02 3.90 6.87
C ILE A 201 2.16 4.83 7.29
N ASP A 202 2.20 6.01 6.69
CA ASP A 202 3.20 7.05 6.99
C ASP A 202 2.82 7.89 8.21
N GLU A 203 3.65 8.87 8.59
CA GLU A 203 3.43 9.76 9.72
C GLU A 203 2.17 10.62 9.62
N ASN A 204 1.65 10.83 8.42
CA ASN A 204 0.45 11.64 8.13
C ASN A 204 -0.82 10.78 8.04
N MET A 205 -0.73 9.50 8.39
CA MET A 205 -1.82 8.52 8.30
C MET A 205 -2.30 8.27 6.85
N VAL A 206 -1.41 8.45 5.87
CA VAL A 206 -1.67 8.13 4.45
C VAL A 206 -1.27 6.67 4.18
N GLY A 207 -2.10 5.99 3.40
CA GLY A 207 -1.85 4.61 2.97
C GLY A 207 -0.88 4.52 1.79
N HIS A 208 0.06 3.56 1.87
CA HIS A 208 1.06 3.28 0.84
C HIS A 208 1.11 1.79 0.53
N VAL A 209 0.84 1.39 -0.71
CA VAL A 209 1.00 -0.01 -1.16
C VAL A 209 2.47 -0.31 -1.40
N GLY A 210 2.96 -1.41 -0.83
CA GLY A 210 4.33 -1.89 -1.01
C GLY A 210 4.41 -3.40 -1.18
N ASP A 211 5.64 -3.91 -1.30
CA ASP A 211 5.97 -5.32 -1.54
C ASP A 211 5.52 -5.86 -2.90
N PHE A 212 6.29 -5.49 -3.94
CA PHE A 212 6.04 -5.88 -5.33
C PHE A 212 6.77 -7.19 -5.72
N GLY A 213 7.20 -7.98 -4.74
CA GLY A 213 8.01 -9.19 -4.98
C GLY A 213 7.31 -10.27 -5.82
N LEU A 214 5.98 -10.18 -5.96
CA LEU A 214 5.15 -11.08 -6.77
C LEU A 214 4.46 -10.36 -7.95
N SER A 215 4.76 -9.08 -8.16
CA SER A 215 4.08 -8.26 -9.17
C SER A 215 4.40 -8.70 -10.59
N ARG A 216 3.50 -8.37 -11.51
CA ARG A 216 3.58 -8.77 -12.92
C ARG A 216 3.35 -7.58 -13.83
N ILE A 217 4.14 -7.48 -14.88
CA ILE A 217 4.00 -6.46 -15.92
C ILE A 217 3.23 -7.08 -17.10
N ILE A 218 2.12 -6.45 -17.49
CA ILE A 218 1.29 -6.91 -18.61
C ILE A 218 1.78 -6.24 -19.91
N VAL A 219 2.55 -6.97 -20.71
CA VAL A 219 3.00 -6.49 -22.02
C VAL A 219 2.05 -6.99 -23.11
N GLN A 220 1.40 -6.07 -23.82
CA GLN A 220 0.60 -6.40 -25.00
C GLN A 220 1.52 -6.46 -26.24
N LYS A 221 1.52 -7.56 -26.99
CA LYS A 221 2.18 -7.62 -28.31
C LYS A 221 1.19 -7.28 -29.42
N SER A 222 1.70 -6.58 -30.44
CA SER A 222 0.99 -6.01 -31.58
C SER A 222 0.58 -7.04 -32.66
N SER A 223 -0.07 -8.12 -32.25
CA SER A 223 -0.78 -9.04 -33.15
C SER A 223 -1.95 -9.62 -32.38
N GLN A 224 -3.16 -9.48 -32.92
CA GLN A 224 -4.46 -9.74 -32.29
C GLN A 224 -4.70 -11.16 -31.75
N GLU A 225 -3.70 -12.05 -31.73
CA GLU A 225 -3.89 -13.46 -31.40
C GLU A 225 -2.99 -14.03 -30.30
N ASP A 226 -1.99 -13.31 -29.77
CA ASP A 226 -1.12 -13.85 -28.70
C ASP A 226 -0.79 -12.82 -27.61
N MET A 227 -1.64 -12.74 -26.57
CA MET A 227 -1.26 -12.10 -25.30
C MET A 227 -0.24 -12.97 -24.57
N ILE A 228 1.04 -12.81 -24.89
CA ILE A 228 2.11 -13.33 -24.03
C ILE A 228 2.25 -12.38 -22.84
N VAL A 229 1.62 -12.71 -21.71
CA VAL A 229 2.05 -12.18 -20.41
C VAL A 229 3.54 -12.47 -20.32
N LYS A 230 4.39 -11.45 -20.37
CA LYS A 230 5.82 -11.62 -20.12
C LYS A 230 5.94 -11.95 -18.64
N GLN A 231 5.78 -13.23 -18.33
CA GLN A 231 6.05 -13.80 -17.03
C GLN A 231 7.55 -13.59 -16.82
N LEU A 232 7.91 -12.53 -16.10
CA LEU A 232 9.19 -12.55 -15.41
C LEU A 232 9.14 -13.80 -14.53
N LYS A 233 9.93 -14.80 -14.94
CA LYS A 233 9.91 -16.18 -14.44
C LYS A 233 9.78 -16.21 -12.92
N ALA A 234 8.68 -16.74 -12.39
CA ALA A 234 8.70 -17.42 -11.10
C ALA A 234 7.53 -18.41 -11.00
N SER A 235 7.93 -19.68 -10.93
CA SER A 235 7.23 -20.95 -10.70
C SER A 235 5.96 -21.30 -11.50
N THR A 236 6.09 -22.44 -12.18
CA THR A 236 5.04 -23.28 -12.75
C THR A 236 4.09 -23.77 -11.66
N GLY A 237 2.82 -23.40 -11.76
CA GLY A 237 1.77 -23.92 -10.89
C GLY A 237 0.40 -23.50 -11.41
N PHE A 238 -0.20 -24.39 -12.21
CA PHE A 238 -1.60 -24.41 -12.67
C PHE A 238 -2.18 -23.13 -13.30
N PHE A 239 -2.15 -23.05 -14.63
CA PHE A 239 -3.10 -22.21 -15.37
C PHE A 239 -3.73 -23.02 -16.51
N HIS A 240 -5.04 -23.25 -16.41
CA HIS A 240 -5.85 -23.76 -17.51
C HIS A 240 -6.04 -22.64 -18.57
N PRO A 241 -5.88 -22.96 -19.86
CA PRO A 241 -5.96 -21.99 -20.97
C PRO A 241 -7.37 -21.38 -21.17
N GLU A 242 -8.40 -21.89 -20.50
CA GLU A 242 -9.78 -21.39 -20.61
C GLU A 242 -10.10 -20.18 -19.72
N ASN A 243 -9.21 -19.81 -18.78
CA ASN A 243 -9.35 -18.61 -17.94
C ASN A 243 -8.73 -17.38 -18.63
N GLY A 244 -9.36 -16.94 -19.73
CA GLY A 244 -9.22 -15.64 -20.37
C GLY A 244 -7.84 -14.97 -20.32
N LEU A 245 -7.09 -15.08 -21.40
CA LEU A 245 -5.81 -14.40 -21.66
C LEU A 245 -5.95 -12.87 -21.85
N ASP A 246 -6.97 -12.23 -21.28
CA ASP A 246 -7.16 -10.78 -21.34
C ASP A 246 -6.47 -10.10 -20.16
N GLY A 247 -5.70 -9.03 -20.40
CA GLY A 247 -5.07 -8.22 -19.34
C GLY A 247 -6.06 -7.76 -18.25
N LYS A 248 -7.34 -7.61 -18.59
CA LYS A 248 -8.46 -7.32 -17.66
C LYS A 248 -8.70 -8.43 -16.63
N ALA A 249 -8.47 -9.69 -16.97
CA ALA A 249 -8.63 -10.81 -16.04
C ALA A 249 -7.54 -10.82 -14.95
N PHE A 250 -6.36 -10.26 -15.24
CA PHE A 250 -5.26 -10.19 -14.28
C PHE A 250 -5.41 -9.03 -13.29
N THR A 251 -5.73 -7.83 -13.77
CA THR A 251 -5.99 -6.68 -12.89
C THR A 251 -7.19 -6.92 -11.96
N SER A 252 -8.19 -7.69 -12.39
CA SER A 252 -9.33 -8.01 -11.53
C SER A 252 -8.95 -8.78 -10.26
N ARG A 253 -7.81 -9.51 -10.24
CA ARG A 253 -7.34 -10.20 -9.02
C ARG A 253 -6.97 -9.23 -7.92
N ASP A 254 -6.27 -8.14 -8.27
CA ASP A 254 -5.96 -7.07 -7.32
C ASP A 254 -7.25 -6.40 -6.84
N VAL A 255 -8.26 -6.26 -7.71
CA VAL A 255 -9.57 -5.71 -7.32
C VAL A 255 -10.27 -6.62 -6.31
N TYR A 256 -10.25 -7.94 -6.52
CA TYR A 256 -10.77 -8.89 -5.54
C TYR A 256 -10.07 -8.75 -4.19
N SER A 257 -8.74 -8.76 -4.18
CA SER A 257 -7.95 -8.54 -2.96
C SER A 257 -8.25 -7.19 -2.30
N PHE A 258 -8.49 -6.14 -3.08
CA PHE A 258 -8.90 -4.84 -2.56
C PHE A 258 -10.28 -4.90 -1.89
N GLY A 259 -11.24 -5.60 -2.50
CA GLY A 259 -12.55 -5.87 -1.90
C GLY A 259 -12.44 -6.55 -0.54
N ILE A 260 -11.61 -7.59 -0.44
CA ILE A 260 -11.32 -8.26 0.84
C ILE A 260 -10.72 -7.30 1.86
N ILE A 261 -9.76 -6.44 1.48
CA ILE A 261 -9.20 -5.41 2.37
C ILE A 261 -10.27 -4.45 2.88
N LEU A 262 -11.22 -4.01 2.04
CA LEU A 262 -12.31 -3.14 2.49
C LEU A 262 -13.18 -3.81 3.55
N LEU A 263 -13.52 -5.09 3.35
CA LEU A 263 -14.31 -5.86 4.29
C LEU A 263 -13.54 -6.11 5.61
N GLU A 264 -12.26 -6.50 5.53
CA GLU A 264 -11.36 -6.62 6.70
C GLU A 264 -11.24 -5.28 7.44
N MET A 265 -11.12 -4.17 6.73
CA MET A 265 -11.00 -2.85 7.33
C MET A 265 -12.26 -2.41 8.06
N PHE A 266 -13.45 -2.87 7.68
CA PHE A 266 -14.70 -2.40 8.30
C PHE A 266 -15.34 -3.41 9.25
N ASN A 267 -14.92 -4.69 9.24
CA ASN A 267 -15.30 -5.73 10.21
C ASN A 267 -14.18 -6.02 11.23
N ALA A 268 -12.91 -5.73 10.89
CA ALA A 268 -11.73 -6.08 11.69
C ALA A 268 -11.60 -7.56 12.06
N LYS A 269 -12.08 -8.44 11.18
CA LYS A 269 -11.91 -9.90 11.23
C LYS A 269 -11.08 -10.35 10.03
N LYS A 270 -10.33 -11.44 10.18
CA LYS A 270 -9.57 -12.02 9.06
C LYS A 270 -10.47 -12.92 8.21
N PRO A 271 -10.15 -13.11 6.91
CA PRO A 271 -10.85 -14.07 6.05
C PRO A 271 -10.84 -15.52 6.55
N SER A 272 -9.89 -15.87 7.42
CA SER A 272 -9.79 -17.20 8.02
C SER A 272 -10.71 -17.42 9.23
N GLU A 273 -11.44 -16.40 9.67
CA GLU A 273 -12.37 -16.50 10.81
C GLU A 273 -13.78 -16.84 10.31
N ASP A 274 -14.51 -17.69 11.03
CA ASP A 274 -15.83 -18.22 10.62
C ASP A 274 -16.88 -17.14 10.30
N MET A 275 -16.72 -15.93 10.83
CA MET A 275 -17.63 -14.80 10.60
C MET A 275 -17.24 -13.92 9.41
N PHE A 276 -16.23 -14.29 8.62
CA PHE A 276 -15.85 -13.60 7.40
C PHE A 276 -16.46 -14.32 6.20
N ASP A 277 -17.74 -14.05 5.97
CA ASP A 277 -18.51 -14.62 4.88
C ASP A 277 -19.17 -13.49 4.06
N LEU A 278 -18.93 -13.49 2.74
CA LEU A 278 -19.48 -12.49 1.82
C LEU A 278 -21.01 -12.48 1.86
N ASP A 279 -21.65 -13.63 2.10
CA ASP A 279 -23.11 -13.72 2.21
C ASP A 279 -23.63 -13.05 3.49
N ILE A 280 -22.88 -13.13 4.61
CA ILE A 280 -23.19 -12.40 5.84
C ILE A 280 -23.08 -10.89 5.60
N PHE A 281 -22.03 -10.44 4.93
CA PHE A 281 -21.87 -9.03 4.55
C PHE A 281 -23.03 -8.56 3.64
N ALA A 282 -23.39 -9.35 2.63
CA ALA A 282 -24.47 -9.03 1.70
C ALA A 282 -25.82 -8.94 2.42
N SER A 283 -26.12 -9.90 3.31
CA SER A 283 -27.36 -9.95 4.08
C SER A 283 -27.48 -8.75 5.03
N ALA A 284 -26.43 -8.46 5.81
CA ALA A 284 -26.41 -7.31 6.72
C ALA A 284 -26.60 -5.98 5.97
N VAL A 285 -26.09 -5.86 4.75
CA VAL A 285 -26.27 -4.68 3.90
C VAL A 285 -27.70 -4.57 3.35
N ALA A 286 -28.32 -5.70 2.99
CA ALA A 286 -29.68 -5.75 2.46
C ALA A 286 -30.73 -5.45 3.54
N GLU A 287 -30.49 -5.95 4.75
CA GLU A 287 -31.38 -5.83 5.91
C GLU A 287 -31.14 -4.55 6.73
N ASN A 288 -30.13 -3.75 6.35
CA ASN A 288 -29.72 -2.54 7.06
C ASN A 288 -29.29 -2.84 8.51
N GLU A 289 -28.52 -3.92 8.67
CA GLU A 289 -27.97 -4.41 9.93
C GLU A 289 -26.44 -4.34 9.97
N VAL A 290 -25.81 -3.47 9.15
CA VAL A 290 -24.35 -3.40 9.03
C VAL A 290 -23.63 -3.12 10.35
N LEU A 291 -24.31 -2.55 11.35
CA LEU A 291 -23.77 -2.34 12.69
C LEU A 291 -23.45 -3.67 13.41
N SER A 292 -24.14 -4.76 13.10
CA SER A 292 -23.92 -6.08 13.73
C SER A 292 -22.60 -6.74 13.29
N ILE A 293 -22.12 -6.38 12.10
CA ILE A 293 -20.89 -6.90 11.50
C ILE A 293 -19.75 -5.89 11.46
N ALA A 294 -20.02 -4.62 11.71
CA ALA A 294 -19.02 -3.57 11.68
C ALA A 294 -18.12 -3.63 12.93
N ASP A 295 -16.86 -3.24 12.76
CA ASP A 295 -15.92 -3.09 13.86
C ASP A 295 -16.47 -2.04 14.86
N PRO A 296 -16.75 -2.42 16.12
CA PRO A 296 -17.33 -1.50 17.11
C PRO A 296 -16.48 -0.25 17.34
N ARG A 297 -15.16 -0.33 17.10
CA ARG A 297 -14.24 0.80 17.24
C ARG A 297 -14.56 1.97 16.31
N LEU A 298 -15.27 1.72 15.21
CA LEU A 298 -15.69 2.76 14.25
C LEU A 298 -16.71 3.74 14.82
N PHE A 299 -17.43 3.34 15.88
CA PHE A 299 -18.54 4.11 16.44
C PHE A 299 -18.17 4.85 17.73
N ASN A 300 -16.98 4.60 18.30
CA ASN A 300 -16.51 5.29 19.50
C ASN A 300 -16.22 6.77 19.20
N ASP A 301 -16.93 7.68 19.90
CA ASP A 301 -16.93 9.14 19.67
C ASP A 301 -15.63 9.86 20.08
N THR A 302 -14.52 9.54 19.42
CA THR A 302 -13.27 10.30 19.53
C THR A 302 -13.14 11.42 18.49
N ASP A 303 -13.92 11.38 17.41
CA ASP A 303 -13.84 12.33 16.28
C ASP A 303 -14.45 13.72 16.56
N GLN A 304 -15.24 13.91 17.64
CA GLN A 304 -15.86 15.23 17.92
C GLN A 304 -14.94 16.24 18.62
N ARG A 305 -13.76 15.85 19.12
CA ARG A 305 -12.88 16.78 19.85
C ARG A 305 -11.97 17.64 18.96
N LEU A 306 -11.87 17.35 17.67
CA LEU A 306 -10.96 18.09 16.76
C LEU A 306 -11.62 19.29 16.05
N THR A 307 -12.92 19.50 16.20
CA THR A 307 -13.66 20.61 15.55
C THR A 307 -14.12 21.72 16.50
N GLN A 308 -13.84 21.62 17.80
CA GLN A 308 -14.27 22.63 18.80
C GLN A 308 -13.15 23.46 19.43
N SER A 309 -11.87 23.30 19.05
CA SER A 309 -10.78 24.10 19.66
C SER A 309 -10.56 25.49 19.02
N SER A 310 -11.30 25.83 17.97
CA SER A 310 -11.39 27.20 17.46
C SER A 310 -12.75 27.77 17.87
N PHE A 311 -12.75 28.84 18.67
CA PHE A 311 -13.89 29.59 19.24
C PHE A 311 -14.38 29.16 20.63
N ALA A 312 -13.63 29.55 21.67
CA ALA A 312 -14.22 30.04 22.92
C ALA A 312 -13.21 30.87 23.73
N THR A 313 -13.00 32.13 23.32
CA THR A 313 -12.50 33.19 24.21
C THR A 313 -13.65 33.76 25.04
N HIS A 314 -13.43 33.87 26.35
CA HIS A 314 -14.12 34.71 27.35
C HIS A 314 -15.66 34.69 27.42
N SER A 315 -16.22 34.28 28.58
CA SER A 315 -17.01 35.14 29.48
C SER A 315 -17.60 34.35 30.66
N SER A 316 -17.59 35.00 31.81
CA SER A 316 -17.96 34.51 33.14
C SER A 316 -19.46 34.57 33.42
N GLY A 317 -19.94 33.69 34.31
CA GLY A 317 -21.06 33.95 35.22
C GLY A 317 -22.47 33.57 34.75
N GLY A 318 -23.21 32.87 35.62
CA GLY A 318 -24.66 32.72 35.52
C GLY A 318 -25.16 31.29 35.61
N SER A 319 -25.58 30.90 36.81
CA SER A 319 -26.41 29.74 37.12
C SER A 319 -27.78 29.83 36.43
N ASP A 320 -28.22 28.79 35.72
CA ASP A 320 -29.61 28.31 35.77
C ASP A 320 -29.74 26.87 35.25
N GLY A 321 -30.68 26.14 35.84
CA GLY A 321 -31.01 24.75 35.55
C GLY A 321 -31.75 24.61 34.21
N GLY A 322 -31.23 23.73 33.35
CA GLY A 322 -31.91 23.26 32.16
C GLY A 322 -31.34 21.91 31.75
N TYR A 323 -32.05 20.84 32.10
CA TYR A 323 -31.73 19.48 31.64
C TYR A 323 -31.76 19.47 30.10
N ARG A 324 -30.59 19.25 29.48
CA ARG A 324 -30.39 19.26 28.03
C ARG A 324 -31.15 18.11 27.34
N ILE A 325 -32.29 18.40 26.73
CA ILE A 325 -33.04 17.49 25.83
C ILE A 325 -32.61 17.69 24.34
N SER A 326 -31.48 18.36 24.09
CA SER A 326 -30.95 18.61 22.73
C SER A 326 -29.90 17.60 22.25
N ASN A 327 -29.50 16.62 23.07
CA ASN A 327 -28.37 15.74 22.77
C ASN A 327 -28.75 14.42 22.07
N SER A 328 -29.97 13.91 22.29
CA SER A 328 -30.41 12.61 21.74
C SER A 328 -30.51 12.64 20.21
N ASN A 329 -31.22 13.62 19.64
CA ASN A 329 -31.40 13.75 18.19
C ASN A 329 -30.06 13.93 17.44
N SER A 330 -29.09 14.65 18.03
CA SER A 330 -27.76 14.81 17.43
C SER A 330 -26.96 13.51 17.42
N ILE A 331 -27.07 12.69 18.48
CA ILE A 331 -26.38 11.40 18.59
C ILE A 331 -26.99 10.39 17.61
N TYR A 332 -28.32 10.31 17.53
CA TYR A 332 -29.01 9.42 16.58
C TYR A 332 -28.69 9.77 15.12
N ASN A 333 -28.66 11.07 14.77
CA ASN A 333 -28.26 11.51 13.43
C ASN A 333 -26.78 11.19 13.12
N GLY A 334 -25.91 11.25 14.12
CA GLY A 334 -24.50 10.90 13.99
C GLY A 334 -24.29 9.41 13.73
N LEU A 335 -25.02 8.55 14.44
CA LEU A 335 -24.96 7.10 14.28
C LEU A 335 -25.49 6.64 12.92
N ASP A 336 -26.65 7.16 12.49
CA ASP A 336 -27.25 6.90 11.18
C ASP A 336 -26.29 7.28 10.03
N LYS A 337 -25.57 8.39 10.18
CA LYS A 337 -24.57 8.82 9.19
C LYS A 337 -23.35 7.88 9.14
N LYS A 338 -22.84 7.42 10.30
CA LYS A 338 -21.73 6.46 10.36
C LYS A 338 -22.16 5.12 9.75
N GLU A 339 -23.36 4.65 10.08
CA GLU A 339 -23.93 3.41 9.55
C GLU A 339 -24.02 3.43 8.01
N LYS A 340 -24.56 4.51 7.44
CA LYS A 340 -24.65 4.68 5.98
C LYS A 340 -23.29 4.68 5.28
N LEU A 341 -22.28 5.31 5.88
CA LEU A 341 -20.92 5.29 5.35
C LEU A 341 -20.36 3.87 5.36
N VAL A 342 -20.48 3.16 6.49
CA VAL A 342 -20.01 1.77 6.63
C VAL A 342 -20.73 0.87 5.61
N ALA A 343 -22.04 0.97 5.47
CA ALA A 343 -22.81 0.24 4.47
C ALA A 343 -22.33 0.54 3.04
N GLY A 344 -22.07 1.80 2.72
CA GLY A 344 -21.54 2.21 1.42
C GLY A 344 -20.19 1.57 1.11
N VAL A 345 -19.27 1.55 2.07
CA VAL A 345 -17.94 0.95 1.87
C VAL A 345 -18.02 -0.58 1.78
N ILE A 346 -18.85 -1.23 2.59
CA ILE A 346 -19.06 -2.69 2.51
C ILE A 346 -19.65 -3.08 1.14
N ARG A 347 -20.58 -2.29 0.58
CA ARG A 347 -21.09 -2.51 -0.77
C ARG A 347 -20.00 -2.45 -1.83
N VAL A 348 -19.11 -1.45 -1.76
CA VAL A 348 -17.95 -1.37 -2.67
C VAL A 348 -17.06 -2.61 -2.49
N GLY A 349 -16.82 -3.04 -1.24
CA GLY A 349 -16.07 -4.25 -0.92
C GLY A 349 -16.66 -5.50 -1.58
N LEU A 350 -17.98 -5.69 -1.46
CA LEU A 350 -18.70 -6.80 -2.08
C LEU A 350 -18.63 -6.76 -3.61
N SER A 351 -18.89 -5.60 -4.23
CA SER A 351 -18.77 -5.44 -5.69
C SER A 351 -17.35 -5.68 -6.22
N CYS A 352 -16.33 -5.38 -5.42
CA CYS A 352 -14.94 -5.70 -5.74
C CYS A 352 -14.63 -7.19 -5.55
N ALA A 353 -15.29 -7.86 -4.60
CA ALA A 353 -15.08 -9.26 -4.23
C ALA A 353 -16.04 -10.25 -4.92
N GLU A 354 -16.76 -9.81 -5.96
CA GLU A 354 -17.60 -10.69 -6.78
C GLU A 354 -16.80 -11.89 -7.31
N TYR A 355 -17.40 -13.08 -7.24
CA TYR A 355 -16.70 -14.33 -7.59
C TYR A 355 -16.26 -14.30 -9.06
N SER A 356 -17.19 -13.92 -9.94
CA SER A 356 -16.97 -13.77 -11.36
C SER A 356 -16.18 -12.49 -11.67
N ALA A 357 -15.06 -12.64 -12.39
CA ALA A 357 -14.25 -11.51 -12.83
C ALA A 357 -14.99 -10.55 -13.77
N LYS A 358 -16.06 -11.03 -14.43
CA LYS A 358 -16.87 -10.22 -15.36
C LYS A 358 -17.85 -9.32 -14.63
N ASP A 359 -18.27 -9.72 -13.44
CA ASP A 359 -19.26 -9.00 -12.62
C ASP A 359 -18.58 -8.09 -11.59
N ARG A 360 -17.26 -8.24 -11.39
CA ARG A 360 -16.46 -7.33 -10.57
C ARG A 360 -16.38 -5.94 -11.21
N ILE A 361 -16.62 -4.92 -10.39
CA ILE A 361 -16.34 -3.54 -10.77
C ILE A 361 -14.84 -3.35 -11.01
N THR A 362 -14.46 -2.36 -11.81
CA THR A 362 -13.06 -1.94 -11.98
C THR A 362 -12.55 -1.17 -10.76
N ILE A 363 -11.23 -1.11 -10.58
CA ILE A 363 -10.65 -0.31 -9.50
C ILE A 363 -10.98 1.18 -9.63
N TRP A 364 -11.08 1.70 -10.85
CA TRP A 364 -11.48 3.07 -11.12
C TRP A 364 -12.91 3.34 -10.63
N GLN A 365 -13.86 2.43 -10.90
CA GLN A 365 -15.23 2.53 -10.38
C GLN A 365 -15.24 2.51 -8.85
N ALA A 366 -14.49 1.59 -8.22
CA ALA A 366 -14.38 1.52 -6.77
C ALA A 366 -13.81 2.81 -6.17
N LEU A 367 -12.75 3.37 -6.76
CA LEU A 367 -12.16 4.64 -6.36
C LEU A 367 -13.18 5.79 -6.43
N LYS A 368 -13.94 5.88 -7.51
CA LYS A 368 -14.99 6.91 -7.66
C LYS A 368 -16.08 6.76 -6.60
N MET A 369 -16.57 5.54 -6.37
CA MET A 369 -17.58 5.29 -5.33
C MET A 369 -17.08 5.69 -3.94
N LEU A 370 -15.84 5.34 -3.58
CA LEU A 370 -15.24 5.72 -2.29
C LEU A 370 -15.04 7.23 -2.16
N GLN A 371 -14.62 7.91 -3.23
CA GLN A 371 -14.50 9.38 -3.26
C GLN A 371 -15.85 10.07 -3.07
N GLU A 372 -16.92 9.55 -3.69
CA GLU A 372 -18.28 10.07 -3.48
C GLU A 372 -18.75 9.82 -2.04
N ILE A 373 -18.54 8.62 -1.47
CA ILE A 373 -18.83 8.34 -0.05
C ILE A 373 -18.12 9.36 0.85
N LYS A 374 -16.85 9.68 0.58
CA LYS A 374 -16.10 10.70 1.34
C LYS A 374 -16.67 12.11 1.18
N LYS A 375 -17.09 12.51 -0.02
CA LYS A 375 -17.75 13.81 -0.25
C LYS A 375 -19.06 13.92 0.54
N MET A 376 -19.85 12.86 0.57
CA MET A 376 -21.10 12.82 1.33
C MET A 376 -20.86 12.87 2.84
N TRP A 377 -19.85 12.12 3.31
CA TRP A 377 -19.39 12.18 4.69
C TRP A 377 -19.00 13.60 5.10
N ASN A 378 -18.24 14.32 4.26
CA ASN A 378 -17.79 15.67 4.56
C ASN A 378 -18.90 16.73 4.45
N SER A 379 -19.82 16.58 3.50
CA SER A 379 -20.91 17.56 3.27
C SER A 379 -22.09 17.43 4.24
N GLY A 380 -22.20 16.31 4.97
CA GLY A 380 -23.35 16.08 5.86
C GLY A 380 -24.63 15.68 5.13
N ILE A 381 -24.56 15.45 3.82
CA ILE A 381 -25.69 15.00 3.00
C ILE A 381 -25.90 13.50 3.22
N THR A 382 -27.14 13.11 3.51
CA THR A 382 -27.53 11.72 3.73
C THR A 382 -27.46 10.91 2.44
N MET A 383 -26.79 9.75 2.45
CA MET A 383 -26.80 8.80 1.33
C MET A 383 -28.22 8.28 1.11
N THR A 384 -28.83 8.59 -0.05
CA THR A 384 -30.14 8.04 -0.41
C THR A 384 -29.97 6.66 -1.06
N LYS A 385 -30.95 5.77 -0.84
CA LYS A 385 -30.95 4.38 -1.36
C LYS A 385 -30.75 4.31 -2.89
N SER A 386 -31.14 5.35 -3.63
CA SER A 386 -31.05 5.40 -5.10
C SER A 386 -29.62 5.52 -5.65
N TRP A 387 -28.66 6.02 -4.87
CA TRP A 387 -27.25 6.16 -5.31
C TRP A 387 -26.44 4.87 -5.15
N LEU A 388 -26.97 3.91 -4.41
CA LEU A 388 -26.28 2.66 -4.06
C LEU A 388 -26.64 1.50 -4.99
N ILE A 389 -27.29 1.80 -6.11
CA ILE A 389 -27.60 0.87 -7.20
C ILE A 389 -26.64 1.20 -8.35
N PHE A 390 -25.37 0.84 -8.19
CA PHE A 390 -24.53 0.57 -9.35
C PHE A 390 -24.63 -0.94 -9.58
N LYS A 391 -25.59 -1.33 -10.42
CA LYS A 391 -25.60 -2.61 -11.10
C LYS A 391 -25.11 -2.37 -12.52
#